data_AF-A0A958B3B5-F1
#
_entry.id   AF-A0A958B3B5-F1
#
_cell.length_a   1.000
_cell.length_b   1.000
_cell.length_c   1.000
_cell.angle_alpha   90.00
_cell.angle_beta   90.00
_cell.angle_gamma   90.00
#
_symmetry.space_group_name_H-M   'P 1'
#
loop_
_entity.id
_entity.type
_entity.pdbx_description
1 polymer ?
#
loop_
_entity_poly.entity_id
_entity_poly.type
_entity_poly.pdbx_seq_one_letter_code
_entity_poly.pdbx_strand_id
1 'polypeptide(L)'
;EKPAELRGAAFETGLVARILDDVGEEPGNLPLLEFALSLLWERMDQGWMTHAAYDAIGRVDGALARYAEEVFAALPAGQQAAAQRIFIQLVQPGEGTEDTRRVASRSELGDPNWPLVQHLADKRLIVTGQDDSSHETVEVVHEALIRSWQRLRGWIGADRAFRVWQEGLRAAMRQWQANNHDEGALLRGAPLITAETWLAERGAELSPAERNFIETSVTFRASEQARRERRRRLIVGGLAGGLAISLILLAVALWQSSRAGQSAATAEAESLSRATAQAIAEIEARTRATAQAAAEDEARSRATAQAQTELQRLRAEAEVQARATAQAEAETAKVDALTQASILASQSIQELQGGFPERAPLLALEALENYPYTAQAERALGQAVFFNHLRHVLSHEGGVNTAFWSPDGTRIVTATDKVARIWDARTGDELFTLHPEESRMWGAGWSPDGERVWVVEDLTTSVWEASTGKR
;
A
#
# COMPACT_ATOMS: atom_id res chain seq x y z
N GLU A 1 37.28 -33.57 23.16
CA GLU A 1 37.81 -34.82 22.57
C GLU A 1 37.85 -35.97 23.59
N LYS A 2 38.65 -35.89 24.67
CA LYS A 2 38.83 -37.00 25.64
C LYS A 2 37.55 -37.74 26.11
N PRO A 3 36.43 -37.08 26.46
CA PRO A 3 35.21 -37.80 26.85
C PRO A 3 34.55 -38.58 25.70
N ALA A 4 34.66 -38.10 24.47
CA ALA A 4 34.12 -38.75 23.26
C ALA A 4 34.96 -39.99 22.91
N GLU A 5 36.29 -39.89 23.00
CA GLU A 5 37.22 -41.01 22.76
C GLU A 5 36.95 -42.20 23.70
N LEU A 6 36.66 -41.91 24.99
CA LEU A 6 36.28 -42.93 25.98
C LEU A 6 34.98 -43.69 25.65
N ARG A 7 34.16 -43.15 24.73
CA ARG A 7 32.91 -43.74 24.27
C ARG A 7 32.98 -44.22 22.82
N GLY A 8 34.18 -44.27 22.22
CA GLY A 8 34.38 -44.73 20.85
C GLY A 8 33.94 -43.74 19.78
N ALA A 9 33.88 -42.44 20.11
CA ALA A 9 33.50 -41.38 19.20
C ALA A 9 34.70 -40.46 18.89
N ALA A 10 34.83 -40.04 17.64
CA ALA A 10 35.90 -39.17 17.15
C ALA A 10 35.36 -37.98 16.35
N PHE A 11 36.13 -36.89 16.32
CA PHE A 11 35.85 -35.73 15.50
C PHE A 11 36.60 -35.84 14.17
N GLU A 12 35.96 -35.46 13.07
CA GLU A 12 36.63 -35.27 11.79
C GLU A 12 37.75 -34.21 11.93
N THR A 13 38.82 -34.37 11.16
CA THR A 13 40.02 -33.53 11.28
C THR A 13 39.69 -32.05 11.04
N GLY A 14 40.01 -31.19 12.00
CA GLY A 14 39.76 -29.74 11.92
C GLY A 14 38.36 -29.30 12.37
N LEU A 15 37.45 -30.23 12.66
CA LEU A 15 36.11 -29.91 13.14
C LEU A 15 36.13 -29.20 14.50
N VAL A 16 36.97 -29.62 15.43
CA VAL A 16 37.06 -28.99 16.76
C VAL A 16 37.54 -27.54 16.66
N ALA A 17 38.55 -27.26 15.82
CA ALA A 17 39.02 -25.89 15.60
C ALA A 17 37.91 -25.01 15.02
N ARG A 18 37.12 -25.55 14.09
CA ARG A 18 35.97 -24.86 13.48
C ARG A 18 34.85 -24.59 14.49
N ILE A 19 34.54 -25.56 15.35
CA ILE A 19 33.56 -25.38 16.44
C ILE A 19 34.01 -24.27 17.40
N LEU A 20 35.30 -24.22 17.75
CA LEU A 20 35.84 -23.18 18.62
C LEU A 20 35.80 -21.79 17.97
N ASP A 21 36.07 -21.71 16.67
CA ASP A 21 35.96 -20.47 15.89
C ASP A 21 34.51 -19.96 15.86
N ASP A 22 33.54 -20.85 15.62
CA ASP A 22 32.11 -20.53 15.61
C ASP A 22 31.55 -20.18 17.00
N VAL A 23 32.20 -20.58 18.11
CA VAL A 23 31.76 -20.25 19.49
C VAL A 23 32.17 -18.83 19.89
N GLY A 24 33.28 -18.31 19.38
CA GLY A 24 33.80 -16.98 19.77
C GLY A 24 34.07 -16.82 21.28
N GLU A 25 34.11 -15.56 21.76
CA GLU A 25 34.41 -15.21 23.16
C GLU A 25 33.23 -14.59 23.94
N GLU A 26 32.01 -14.60 23.40
CA GLU A 26 30.89 -13.92 24.05
C GLU A 26 30.34 -14.69 25.28
N PRO A 27 30.00 -13.97 26.38
CA PRO A 27 29.32 -14.57 27.53
C PRO A 27 27.94 -15.11 27.13
N GLY A 28 27.77 -16.44 27.15
CA GLY A 28 26.52 -17.11 26.78
C GLY A 28 26.66 -18.18 25.70
N ASN A 29 27.84 -18.33 25.08
CA ASN A 29 28.02 -19.31 24.00
C ASN A 29 28.31 -20.72 24.50
N LEU A 30 28.60 -20.91 25.80
CA LEU A 30 28.82 -22.22 26.40
C LEU A 30 27.56 -23.11 26.43
N PRO A 31 26.38 -22.63 26.88
CA PRO A 31 25.13 -23.39 26.75
C PRO A 31 24.77 -23.73 25.29
N LEU A 32 25.04 -22.82 24.34
CA LEU A 32 24.79 -23.06 22.92
C LEU A 32 25.74 -24.13 22.36
N LEU A 33 27.01 -24.09 22.77
CA LEU A 33 27.99 -25.11 22.43
C LEU A 33 27.57 -26.48 22.99
N GLU A 34 27.14 -26.55 24.26
CA GLU A 34 26.64 -27.80 24.86
C GLU A 34 25.48 -28.37 24.03
N PHE A 35 24.53 -27.51 23.64
CA PHE A 35 23.38 -27.90 22.85
C PHE A 35 23.79 -28.39 21.44
N ALA A 36 24.64 -27.65 20.75
CA ALA A 36 25.15 -28.02 19.43
C ALA A 36 25.93 -29.34 19.47
N LEU A 37 26.77 -29.56 20.49
CA LEU A 37 27.49 -30.82 20.67
C LEU A 37 26.56 -32.00 20.97
N SER A 38 25.47 -31.76 21.72
CA SER A 38 24.46 -32.79 21.99
C SER A 38 23.73 -33.21 20.71
N LEU A 39 23.34 -32.26 19.86
CA LEU A 39 22.73 -32.56 18.56
C LEU A 39 23.73 -33.23 17.60
N LEU A 40 25.00 -32.81 17.62
CA LEU A 40 26.05 -33.41 16.80
C LEU A 40 26.30 -34.86 17.22
N TRP A 41 26.23 -35.16 18.52
CA TRP A 41 26.32 -36.50 19.07
C TRP A 41 25.16 -37.39 18.61
N GLU A 42 23.93 -36.87 18.63
CA GLU A 42 22.74 -37.60 18.13
C GLU A 42 22.79 -37.90 16.64
N ARG A 43 23.46 -37.05 15.85
CA ARG A 43 23.65 -37.20 14.40
C ARG A 43 24.98 -37.86 14.01
N MET A 44 25.67 -38.46 14.97
CA MET A 44 26.93 -39.15 14.75
C MET A 44 26.74 -40.36 13.81
N ASP A 45 27.58 -40.46 12.77
CA ASP A 45 27.55 -41.57 11.83
C ASP A 45 28.76 -42.48 12.05
N GLN A 46 28.53 -43.76 12.33
CA GLN A 46 29.57 -44.77 12.56
C GLN A 46 30.67 -44.36 13.57
N GLY A 47 30.32 -43.58 14.60
CA GLY A 47 31.28 -43.11 15.61
C GLY A 47 32.01 -41.81 15.22
N TRP A 48 31.68 -41.20 14.10
CA TRP A 48 32.29 -39.96 13.62
C TRP A 48 31.32 -38.77 13.69
N MET A 49 31.79 -37.69 14.31
CA MET A 49 31.19 -36.37 14.20
C MET A 49 31.84 -35.65 13.03
N THR A 50 31.04 -35.34 12.01
CA THR A 50 31.53 -34.83 10.72
C THR A 50 31.22 -33.34 10.52
N HIS A 51 31.98 -32.69 9.64
CA HIS A 51 31.67 -31.33 9.20
C HIS A 51 30.27 -31.23 8.59
N ALA A 52 29.86 -32.25 7.82
CA ALA A 52 28.53 -32.30 7.21
C ALA A 52 27.42 -32.35 8.26
N ALA A 53 27.57 -33.16 9.31
CA ALA A 53 26.60 -33.21 10.42
C ALA A 53 26.55 -31.88 11.18
N TYR A 54 27.71 -31.24 11.40
CA TYR A 54 27.81 -29.94 12.05
C TYR A 54 27.16 -28.80 11.25
N ASP A 55 27.35 -28.77 9.93
CA ASP A 55 26.65 -27.83 9.03
C ASP A 55 25.15 -28.14 8.94
N ALA A 56 24.77 -29.42 9.01
CA ALA A 56 23.38 -29.87 8.97
C ALA A 56 22.58 -29.52 10.23
N ILE A 57 23.21 -29.44 11.40
CA ILE A 57 22.55 -28.90 12.60
C ILE A 57 22.49 -27.37 12.57
N GLY A 58 23.35 -26.70 11.79
CA GLY A 58 23.38 -25.24 11.68
C GLY A 58 24.46 -24.58 12.53
N ARG A 59 25.52 -25.31 12.88
CA ARG A 59 26.65 -24.85 13.70
C ARG A 59 26.21 -24.37 15.08
N VAL A 60 27.08 -23.69 15.83
CA VAL A 60 26.77 -23.27 17.21
C VAL A 60 25.60 -22.26 17.25
N ASP A 61 25.67 -21.20 16.45
CA ASP A 61 24.68 -20.10 16.49
C ASP A 61 23.30 -20.47 15.93
N GLY A 62 23.27 -21.39 14.95
CA GLY A 62 22.06 -21.77 14.24
C GLY A 62 21.42 -23.08 14.74
N ALA A 63 22.13 -23.89 15.53
CA ALA A 63 21.65 -25.18 16.02
C ALA A 63 20.30 -25.06 16.75
N LEU A 64 20.22 -24.12 17.69
CA LEU A 64 19.01 -23.92 18.49
C LEU A 64 17.83 -23.43 17.64
N ALA A 65 18.07 -22.50 16.72
CA ALA A 65 17.05 -21.97 15.82
C ALA A 65 16.53 -23.03 14.84
N ARG A 66 17.42 -23.85 14.29
CA ARG A 66 17.05 -24.91 13.35
C ARG A 66 16.26 -26.02 14.06
N TYR A 67 16.69 -26.41 15.26
CA TYR A 67 15.96 -27.36 16.09
C TYR A 67 14.57 -26.82 16.50
N ALA A 68 14.47 -25.54 16.88
CA ALA A 68 13.18 -24.93 17.20
C ALA A 68 12.22 -24.92 16.00
N GLU A 69 12.73 -24.67 14.79
CA GLU A 69 11.93 -24.77 13.57
C GLU A 69 11.45 -26.21 13.32
N GLU A 70 12.32 -27.21 13.51
CA GLU A 70 11.94 -28.64 13.40
C GLU A 70 10.84 -29.02 14.40
N VAL A 71 10.98 -28.62 15.67
CA VAL A 71 9.97 -28.88 16.71
C VAL A 71 8.66 -28.15 16.40
N PHE A 72 8.72 -26.88 16.01
CA PHE A 72 7.53 -26.10 15.67
C PHE A 72 6.79 -26.68 14.45
N ALA A 73 7.52 -27.06 13.40
CA ALA A 73 6.95 -27.65 12.20
C ALA A 73 6.26 -29.00 12.47
N ALA A 74 6.71 -29.74 13.49
CA ALA A 74 6.10 -30.99 13.91
C ALA A 74 4.80 -30.82 14.72
N LEU A 75 4.49 -29.61 15.22
CA LEU A 75 3.26 -29.35 15.98
C LEU A 75 2.02 -29.40 15.07
N PRO A 76 0.87 -29.90 15.58
CA PRO A 76 -0.41 -29.78 14.89
C PRO A 76 -0.79 -28.32 14.63
N ALA A 77 -1.49 -28.02 13.53
CA ALA A 77 -1.84 -26.65 13.13
C ALA A 77 -2.54 -25.83 14.24
N GLY A 78 -3.41 -26.47 15.04
CA GLY A 78 -4.06 -25.81 16.17
C GLY A 78 -3.10 -25.43 17.31
N GLN A 79 -2.03 -26.21 17.51
CA GLN A 79 -0.99 -25.92 18.50
C GLN A 79 0.06 -24.94 17.98
N GLN A 80 0.31 -24.89 16.66
CA GLN A 80 1.22 -23.91 16.07
C GLN A 80 0.79 -22.47 16.35
N ALA A 81 -0.50 -22.16 16.21
CA ALA A 81 -1.03 -20.83 16.52
C ALA A 81 -0.90 -20.48 18.02
N ALA A 82 -1.09 -21.46 18.91
CA ALA A 82 -0.90 -21.28 20.34
C ALA A 82 0.59 -21.10 20.69
N ALA A 83 1.49 -21.89 20.11
CA ALA A 83 2.93 -21.80 20.29
C ALA A 83 3.45 -20.43 19.82
N GLN A 84 2.99 -19.93 18.67
CA GLN A 84 3.31 -18.58 18.20
C GLN A 84 2.97 -17.51 19.25
N ARG A 85 1.75 -17.56 19.82
CA ARG A 85 1.32 -16.59 20.85
C ARG A 85 2.16 -16.68 22.11
N ILE A 86 2.47 -17.90 22.57
CA ILE A 86 3.34 -18.12 23.74
C ILE A 86 4.72 -17.51 23.47
N PHE A 87 5.38 -17.83 22.36
CA PHE A 87 6.71 -17.30 22.07
C PHE A 87 6.73 -15.78 21.95
N ILE A 88 5.71 -15.15 21.34
CA ILE A 88 5.59 -13.68 21.30
C ILE A 88 5.50 -13.11 22.74
N GLN A 89 4.74 -13.73 23.63
CA GLN A 89 4.58 -13.28 25.02
C GLN A 89 5.84 -13.46 25.89
N LEU A 90 6.75 -14.34 25.48
CA LEU A 90 8.03 -14.61 26.16
C LEU A 90 9.18 -13.74 25.64
N VAL A 91 8.89 -12.75 24.78
CA VAL A 91 9.88 -11.81 24.27
C VAL A 91 9.48 -10.39 24.69
N GLN A 92 10.48 -9.64 25.15
CA GLN A 92 10.37 -8.21 25.39
C GLN A 92 11.00 -7.48 24.20
N PRO A 93 10.21 -6.79 23.37
CA PRO A 93 10.75 -6.05 22.24
C PRO A 93 11.64 -4.89 22.70
N GLY A 94 12.80 -4.72 22.08
CA GLY A 94 13.69 -3.58 22.33
C GLY A 94 13.23 -2.33 21.58
N GLU A 95 13.07 -1.20 22.28
CA GLU A 95 12.84 0.12 21.68
C GLU A 95 14.15 0.72 21.14
N GLY A 96 14.63 0.20 20.00
CA GLY A 96 15.92 0.60 19.41
C GLY A 96 17.12 -0.20 19.93
N THR A 97 16.88 -1.20 20.79
CA THR A 97 17.85 -2.20 21.25
C THR A 97 17.47 -3.60 20.76
N GLU A 98 18.31 -4.61 21.04
CA GLU A 98 17.96 -6.00 20.76
C GLU A 98 16.74 -6.47 21.55
N ASP A 99 15.99 -7.41 20.97
CA ASP A 99 14.86 -8.07 21.63
C ASP A 99 15.38 -9.05 22.69
N THR A 100 14.91 -8.91 23.93
CA THR A 100 15.37 -9.73 25.06
C THR A 100 14.30 -10.73 25.48
N ARG A 101 14.68 -11.77 26.22
CA ARG A 101 13.69 -12.70 26.80
C ARG A 101 12.87 -12.02 27.90
N ARG A 102 11.60 -12.39 28.01
CA ARG A 102 10.65 -12.00 29.05
C ARG A 102 10.23 -13.23 29.85
N VAL A 103 10.12 -13.07 31.17
CA VAL A 103 9.50 -14.07 32.05
C VAL A 103 7.99 -13.84 32.07
N ALA A 104 7.21 -14.87 31.73
CA ALA A 104 5.75 -14.84 31.80
C ALA A 104 5.23 -15.83 32.85
N SER A 105 4.13 -15.50 33.51
CA SER A 105 3.50 -16.38 34.49
C SER A 105 2.50 -17.34 33.84
N ARG A 106 2.19 -18.45 34.51
CA ARG A 106 1.15 -19.37 34.06
C ARG A 106 -0.23 -18.71 33.87
N SER A 107 -0.58 -17.74 34.70
CA SER A 107 -1.85 -17.01 34.58
C SER A 107 -1.89 -16.11 33.34
N GLU A 108 -0.75 -15.56 32.91
CA GLU A 108 -0.64 -14.77 31.67
C GLU A 108 -0.74 -15.64 30.42
N LEU A 109 -0.11 -16.83 30.43
CA LEU A 109 -0.14 -17.76 29.30
C LEU A 109 -1.48 -18.50 29.19
N GLY A 110 -2.22 -18.61 30.29
CA GLY A 110 -3.51 -19.27 30.38
C GLY A 110 -3.42 -20.79 30.54
N ASP A 111 -4.21 -21.35 31.47
CA ASP A 111 -4.22 -22.79 31.78
C ASP A 111 -4.41 -23.73 30.57
N PRO A 112 -5.24 -23.42 29.55
CA PRO A 112 -5.39 -24.31 28.39
C PRO A 112 -4.10 -24.51 27.59
N ASN A 113 -3.15 -23.58 27.68
CA ASN A 113 -1.88 -23.63 26.96
C ASN A 113 -0.80 -24.41 27.73
N TRP A 114 -1.05 -24.78 28.99
CA TRP A 114 -0.04 -25.42 29.85
C TRP A 114 0.50 -26.76 29.33
N PRO A 115 -0.32 -27.67 28.76
CA PRO A 115 0.21 -28.90 28.16
C PRO A 115 1.20 -28.63 27.02
N LEU A 116 0.97 -27.56 26.25
CA LEU A 116 1.87 -27.15 25.18
C LEU A 116 3.15 -26.51 25.75
N VAL A 117 3.05 -25.72 26.81
CA VAL A 117 4.23 -25.20 27.54
C VAL A 117 5.09 -26.36 28.05
N GLN A 118 4.49 -27.36 28.69
CA GLN A 118 5.22 -28.54 29.16
C GLN A 118 5.91 -29.28 28.00
N HIS A 119 5.21 -29.46 26.87
CA HIS A 119 5.81 -30.07 25.69
C HIS A 119 7.01 -29.28 25.14
N LEU A 120 6.91 -27.95 25.07
CA LEU A 120 8.01 -27.08 24.63
C LEU A 120 9.18 -27.07 25.62
N ALA A 121 8.90 -27.23 26.92
CA ALA A 121 9.90 -27.35 27.98
C ALA A 121 10.63 -28.69 27.92
N ASP A 122 9.91 -29.79 27.66
CA ASP A 122 10.51 -31.12 27.42
C ASP A 122 11.44 -31.10 26.20
N LYS A 123 11.12 -30.28 25.20
CA LYS A 123 11.96 -30.01 24.02
C LYS A 123 13.05 -28.97 24.28
N ARG A 124 13.20 -28.47 25.51
CA ARG A 124 14.22 -27.49 25.93
C ARG A 124 14.19 -26.19 25.12
N LEU A 125 13.04 -25.80 24.56
CA LEU A 125 12.89 -24.50 23.89
C LEU A 125 12.53 -23.37 24.87
N ILE A 126 11.88 -23.75 25.96
CA ILE A 126 11.52 -22.87 27.08
C ILE A 126 11.91 -23.53 28.39
N VAL A 127 12.07 -22.72 29.43
CA VAL A 127 12.37 -23.17 30.79
C VAL A 127 11.20 -22.79 31.67
N THR A 128 10.75 -23.73 32.50
CA THR A 128 9.76 -23.47 33.54
C THR A 128 10.46 -23.31 34.89
N GLY A 129 10.05 -22.32 35.66
CA GLY A 129 10.61 -21.98 36.96
C GLY A 129 9.51 -21.61 37.96
N GLN A 130 9.93 -21.08 39.11
CA GLN A 130 9.05 -20.45 40.08
C GLN A 130 9.59 -19.06 40.42
N ASP A 131 8.71 -18.08 40.55
CA ASP A 131 9.08 -16.76 41.07
C ASP A 131 9.25 -16.77 42.61
N ASP A 132 9.70 -15.66 43.17
CA ASP A 132 9.85 -15.46 44.63
C ASP A 132 8.51 -15.59 45.40
N SER A 133 7.39 -15.55 44.69
CA SER A 133 6.03 -15.72 45.21
C SER A 133 5.47 -17.13 44.97
N SER A 134 6.31 -18.08 44.54
CA SER A 134 5.96 -19.48 44.21
C SER A 134 5.00 -19.65 43.03
N HIS A 135 4.85 -18.66 42.15
CA HIS A 135 4.10 -18.82 40.90
C HIS A 135 4.95 -19.49 39.83
N GLU A 136 4.34 -20.39 39.07
CA GLU A 136 5.00 -21.01 37.91
C GLU A 136 5.30 -19.95 36.84
N THR A 137 6.57 -19.83 36.49
CA THR A 137 7.09 -18.92 35.46
C THR A 137 7.62 -19.69 34.26
N VAL A 138 7.64 -19.02 33.12
CA VAL A 138 8.10 -19.55 31.84
C VAL A 138 8.97 -18.50 31.16
N GLU A 139 10.10 -18.92 30.60
CA GLU A 139 10.98 -18.07 29.79
C GLU A 139 11.58 -18.84 28.61
N VAL A 140 12.09 -18.13 27.61
CA VAL A 140 12.84 -18.76 26.51
C VAL A 140 14.19 -19.27 27.03
N VAL A 141 14.60 -20.47 26.60
CA VAL A 141 15.83 -21.13 27.06
C VAL A 141 17.10 -20.27 26.83
N HIS A 142 17.16 -19.54 25.72
CA HIS A 142 18.30 -18.70 25.36
C HIS A 142 17.89 -17.58 24.41
N GLU A 143 18.49 -16.39 24.54
CA GLU A 143 18.24 -15.24 23.65
C GLU A 143 18.68 -15.49 22.20
N ALA A 144 19.57 -16.46 21.98
CA ALA A 144 19.96 -16.90 20.65
C ALA A 144 18.75 -17.41 19.85
N LEU A 145 17.72 -17.96 20.52
CA LEU A 145 16.49 -18.33 19.85
C LEU A 145 15.77 -17.09 19.28
N ILE A 146 15.77 -15.98 20.03
CA ILE A 146 15.16 -14.71 19.60
C ILE A 146 15.97 -14.11 18.44
N ARG A 147 17.31 -14.14 18.50
CA ARG A 147 18.19 -13.55 17.49
C ARG A 147 18.25 -14.36 16.18
N SER A 148 18.29 -15.69 16.27
CA SER A 148 18.60 -16.57 15.13
C SER A 148 17.38 -17.28 14.53
N TRP A 149 16.25 -17.38 15.26
CA TRP A 149 15.06 -18.03 14.72
C TRP A 149 14.24 -17.07 13.86
N GLN A 150 14.42 -17.18 12.54
CA GLN A 150 13.83 -16.27 11.56
C GLN A 150 12.30 -16.16 11.66
N ARG A 151 11.62 -17.27 11.97
CA ARG A 151 10.17 -17.30 12.14
C ARG A 151 9.72 -16.47 13.34
N LEU A 152 10.38 -16.64 14.50
CA LEU A 152 10.10 -15.87 15.71
C LEU A 152 10.37 -14.38 15.50
N ARG A 153 11.46 -14.03 14.82
CA ARG A 153 11.74 -12.62 14.43
C ARG A 153 10.65 -12.04 13.54
N GLY A 154 10.17 -12.83 12.57
CA GLY A 154 9.03 -12.44 11.74
C GLY A 154 7.78 -12.15 12.57
N TRP A 155 7.49 -12.99 13.57
CA TRP A 155 6.37 -12.79 14.49
C TRP A 155 6.51 -11.54 15.35
N ILE A 156 7.68 -11.30 15.95
CA ILE A 156 7.95 -10.13 16.78
C ILE A 156 7.87 -8.84 15.94
N GLY A 157 8.45 -8.85 14.73
CA GLY A 157 8.38 -7.72 13.82
C GLY A 157 6.96 -7.38 13.39
N ALA A 158 6.16 -8.41 13.07
CA ALA A 158 4.75 -8.23 12.74
C ALA A 158 3.92 -7.74 13.94
N ASP A 159 4.20 -8.23 15.16
CA ASP A 159 3.52 -7.75 16.37
C ASP A 159 3.87 -6.31 16.69
N ARG A 160 5.15 -5.93 16.58
CA ARG A 160 5.60 -4.54 16.77
C ARG A 160 4.91 -3.58 15.80
N ALA A 161 4.86 -3.95 14.51
CA ALA A 161 4.17 -3.15 13.49
C ALA A 161 2.67 -3.00 13.80
N PHE A 162 2.02 -4.08 14.24
CA PHE A 162 0.62 -4.04 14.66
C PHE A 162 0.40 -3.15 15.89
N ARG A 163 1.27 -3.20 16.91
CA ARG A 163 1.14 -2.36 18.11
C ARG A 163 1.29 -0.87 17.81
N VAL A 164 2.33 -0.50 17.06
CA VAL A 164 2.56 0.88 16.62
C VAL A 164 1.37 1.37 15.79
N TRP A 165 0.89 0.53 14.86
CA TRP A 165 -0.29 0.85 14.07
C TRP A 165 -1.56 0.99 14.93
N GLN A 166 -1.81 0.09 15.88
CA GLN A 166 -2.99 0.13 16.75
C GLN A 166 -3.00 1.39 17.61
N GLU A 167 -1.83 1.85 18.06
CA GLU A 167 -1.70 3.10 18.81
C GLU A 167 -2.00 4.32 17.92
N GLY A 168 -1.50 4.33 16.68
CA GLY A 168 -1.86 5.33 15.67
C GLY A 168 -3.37 5.33 15.36
N LEU A 169 -3.98 4.16 15.24
CA LEU A 169 -5.44 4.00 15.05
C LEU A 169 -6.22 4.61 16.22
N ARG A 170 -5.79 4.37 17.46
CA ARG A 170 -6.41 4.97 18.66
C ARG A 170 -6.29 6.49 18.66
N ALA A 171 -5.17 7.03 18.20
CA ALA A 171 -4.99 8.47 18.09
C ALA A 171 -5.97 9.08 17.06
N ALA A 172 -6.10 8.47 15.87
CA ALA A 172 -7.06 8.89 14.85
C ALA A 172 -8.51 8.78 15.34
N MET A 173 -8.86 7.68 16.03
CA MET A 173 -10.19 7.49 16.61
C MET A 173 -10.51 8.55 17.67
N ARG A 174 -9.54 8.92 18.54
CA ARG A 174 -9.72 10.01 19.51
C ARG A 174 -9.96 11.35 18.82
N GLN A 175 -9.26 11.64 17.73
CA GLN A 175 -9.49 12.87 16.94
C GLN A 175 -10.89 12.88 16.33
N TRP A 176 -11.34 11.77 15.76
CA TRP A 176 -12.68 11.63 15.21
C TRP A 176 -13.76 11.85 16.29
N GLN A 177 -13.60 11.26 17.47
CA GLN A 177 -14.49 11.47 18.61
C GLN A 177 -14.49 12.91 19.11
N ALA A 178 -13.30 13.52 19.23
CA ALA A 178 -13.15 14.92 19.67
C ALA A 178 -13.81 15.90 18.69
N ASN A 179 -13.79 15.59 17.39
CA ASN A 179 -14.42 16.39 16.33
C ASN A 179 -15.90 16.02 16.12
N ASN A 180 -16.58 15.51 17.15
CA ASN A 180 -18.00 15.15 17.11
C ASN A 180 -18.36 14.17 15.97
N HIS A 181 -17.46 13.21 15.72
CA HIS A 181 -17.57 12.20 14.67
C HIS A 181 -17.57 12.76 13.24
N ASP A 182 -16.86 13.87 13.00
CA ASP A 182 -16.72 14.50 11.69
C ASP A 182 -16.24 13.52 10.60
N GLU A 183 -16.88 13.54 9.43
CA GLU A 183 -16.57 12.67 8.29
C GLU A 183 -15.13 12.89 7.75
N GLY A 184 -14.54 14.07 8.01
CA GLY A 184 -13.17 14.45 7.67
C GLY A 184 -12.09 13.67 8.40
N ALA A 185 -12.37 13.21 9.63
CA ALA A 185 -11.43 12.51 10.48
C ALA A 185 -11.44 10.98 10.32
N LEU A 186 -12.32 10.45 9.47
CA LEU A 186 -12.34 9.03 9.12
C LEU A 186 -11.12 8.63 8.29
N LEU A 187 -10.71 7.36 8.41
CA LEU A 187 -9.56 6.84 7.66
C LEU A 187 -9.83 6.85 6.16
N ARG A 188 -8.82 7.22 5.36
CA ARG A 188 -8.89 7.27 3.89
C ARG A 188 -7.58 6.78 3.27
N GLY A 189 -7.62 6.39 2.00
CA GLY A 189 -6.43 5.99 1.24
C GLY A 189 -5.65 4.85 1.92
N ALA A 190 -4.33 4.99 1.98
CA ALA A 190 -3.44 3.98 2.55
C ALA A 190 -3.76 3.61 4.03
N PRO A 191 -3.97 4.56 4.97
CA PRO A 191 -4.37 4.23 6.33
C PRO A 191 -5.61 3.35 6.45
N LEU A 192 -6.62 3.54 5.59
CA LEU A 192 -7.84 2.72 5.59
C LEU A 192 -7.55 1.31 5.07
N ILE A 193 -6.76 1.18 4.00
CA ILE A 193 -6.37 -0.12 3.45
C ILE A 193 -5.60 -0.94 4.49
N THR A 194 -4.62 -0.32 5.16
CA THR A 194 -3.86 -0.98 6.23
C THR A 194 -4.77 -1.42 7.38
N ALA A 195 -5.76 -0.61 7.73
CA ALA A 195 -6.72 -0.97 8.78
C ALA A 195 -7.63 -2.13 8.38
N GLU A 196 -8.05 -2.24 7.13
CA GLU A 196 -8.82 -3.38 6.61
C GLU A 196 -7.99 -4.67 6.63
N THR A 197 -6.70 -4.60 6.27
CA THR A 197 -5.78 -5.75 6.35
C THR A 197 -5.66 -6.25 7.78
N TRP A 198 -5.36 -5.36 8.74
CA TRP A 198 -5.23 -5.76 10.14
C TRP A 198 -6.54 -6.23 10.77
N LEU A 199 -7.68 -5.69 10.34
CA LEU A 199 -8.99 -6.16 10.76
C LEU A 199 -9.25 -7.61 10.29
N ALA A 200 -8.85 -7.95 9.07
CA ALA A 200 -8.99 -9.30 8.53
C ALA A 200 -8.07 -10.32 9.22
N GLU A 201 -6.82 -9.93 9.51
CA GLU A 201 -5.81 -10.83 10.08
C GLU A 201 -5.91 -10.96 11.60
N ARG A 202 -6.17 -9.85 12.31
CA ARG A 202 -6.08 -9.76 13.78
C ARG A 202 -7.29 -9.08 14.43
N GLY A 203 -8.45 -9.08 13.78
CA GLY A 203 -9.66 -8.40 14.28
C GLY A 203 -10.14 -8.84 15.67
N ALA A 204 -9.78 -10.04 16.12
CA ALA A 204 -10.07 -10.52 17.48
C ALA A 204 -9.31 -9.75 18.58
N GLU A 205 -8.17 -9.14 18.24
CA GLU A 205 -7.32 -8.37 19.16
C GLU A 205 -7.68 -6.87 19.17
N LEU A 206 -8.60 -6.45 18.31
CA LEU A 206 -9.14 -5.11 18.26
C LEU A 206 -10.35 -4.97 19.20
N SER A 207 -10.40 -3.87 19.94
CA SER A 207 -11.56 -3.51 20.73
C SER A 207 -12.79 -3.30 19.85
N PRO A 208 -14.02 -3.48 20.37
CA PRO A 208 -15.24 -3.21 19.60
C PRO A 208 -15.30 -1.77 19.05
N ALA A 209 -14.75 -0.79 19.79
CA ALA A 209 -14.70 0.61 19.37
C ALA A 209 -13.76 0.83 18.16
N GLU A 210 -12.57 0.20 18.19
CA GLU A 210 -11.62 0.24 17.07
C GLU A 210 -12.23 -0.38 15.80
N ARG A 211 -12.90 -1.53 15.93
CA ARG A 211 -13.60 -2.18 14.82
C ARG A 211 -14.69 -1.29 14.23
N ASN A 212 -15.52 -0.70 15.08
CA ASN A 212 -16.58 0.22 14.65
C ASN A 212 -16.02 1.45 13.91
N PHE A 213 -14.89 2.00 14.36
CA PHE A 213 -14.25 3.14 13.67
C PHE A 213 -13.75 2.77 12.27
N ILE A 214 -13.16 1.58 12.11
CA ILE A 214 -12.72 1.08 10.80
C ILE A 214 -13.95 0.83 9.90
N GLU A 215 -14.98 0.16 10.39
CA GLU A 215 -16.22 -0.11 9.65
C GLU A 215 -16.92 1.19 9.21
N THR A 216 -16.94 2.20 10.08
CA THR A 216 -17.47 3.53 9.73
C THR A 216 -16.65 4.19 8.62
N SER A 217 -15.33 4.05 8.65
CA SER A 217 -14.45 4.57 7.60
C SER A 217 -14.64 3.84 6.25
N VAL A 218 -14.85 2.51 6.28
CA VAL A 218 -15.13 1.70 5.08
C VAL A 218 -16.48 2.07 4.46
N THR A 219 -17.53 2.18 5.27
CA THR A 219 -18.87 2.57 4.81
C THR A 219 -18.88 3.99 4.25
N PHE A 220 -18.13 4.91 4.87
CA PHE A 220 -17.93 6.25 4.34
C PHE A 220 -17.27 6.23 2.95
N ARG A 221 -16.17 5.47 2.74
CA ARG A 221 -15.52 5.32 1.43
C ARG A 221 -16.50 4.86 0.35
N ALA A 222 -17.33 3.86 0.64
CA ALA A 222 -18.33 3.36 -0.31
C ALA A 222 -19.35 4.45 -0.68
N SER A 223 -19.78 5.25 0.30
CA SER A 223 -20.69 6.37 0.05
C SER A 223 -20.05 7.49 -0.77
N GLU A 224 -18.76 7.77 -0.54
CA GLU A 224 -18.01 8.79 -1.27
C GLU A 224 -17.80 8.39 -2.73
N GLN A 225 -17.45 7.13 -2.99
CA GLN A 225 -17.32 6.58 -4.34
C GLN A 225 -18.65 6.68 -5.11
N ALA A 226 -19.77 6.30 -4.48
CA ALA A 226 -21.08 6.42 -5.10
C ALA A 226 -21.46 7.88 -5.42
N ARG A 227 -21.10 8.84 -4.55
CA ARG A 227 -21.32 10.29 -4.82
C ARG A 227 -20.46 10.77 -6.00
N ARG A 228 -19.21 10.33 -6.09
CA ARG A 228 -18.30 10.66 -7.21
C ARG A 228 -18.82 10.11 -8.54
N GLU A 229 -19.30 8.86 -8.55
CA GLU A 229 -19.90 8.26 -9.74
C GLU A 229 -21.17 8.99 -10.20
N ARG A 230 -22.05 9.35 -9.26
CA ARG A 230 -23.26 10.13 -9.59
C ARG A 230 -22.90 11.48 -10.20
N ARG A 231 -21.94 12.21 -9.64
CA ARG A 231 -21.45 13.48 -10.20
C ARG A 231 -20.87 13.30 -11.59
N ARG A 232 -20.05 12.25 -11.79
CA ARG A 232 -19.49 11.94 -13.11
C ARG A 232 -20.59 11.65 -14.13
N ARG A 233 -21.59 10.83 -13.79
CA ARG A 233 -22.74 10.54 -14.66
C ARG A 233 -23.55 11.79 -15.01
N LEU A 234 -23.78 12.69 -14.05
CA LEU A 234 -24.48 13.95 -14.30
C LEU A 234 -23.70 14.88 -15.22
N ILE A 235 -22.38 15.03 -15.02
CA ILE A 235 -21.52 15.86 -15.87
C ILE A 235 -21.46 15.30 -17.29
N VAL A 236 -21.20 14.00 -17.44
CA VAL A 236 -21.14 13.33 -18.75
C VAL A 236 -22.49 13.38 -19.46
N GLY A 237 -23.59 13.10 -18.74
CA GLY A 237 -24.94 13.19 -19.29
C GLY A 237 -25.32 14.62 -19.72
N GLY A 238 -24.92 15.63 -18.94
CA GLY A 238 -25.11 17.04 -19.29
C GLY A 238 -24.36 17.45 -20.56
N LEU A 239 -23.10 17.03 -20.70
CA LEU A 239 -22.29 17.29 -21.89
C LEU A 239 -22.86 16.60 -23.14
N ALA A 240 -23.26 15.34 -23.03
CA ALA A 240 -23.88 14.58 -24.12
C ALA A 240 -25.22 15.21 -24.56
N GLY A 241 -26.04 15.63 -23.60
CA GLY A 241 -27.30 16.34 -23.88
C GLY A 241 -27.08 17.67 -24.61
N GLY A 242 -26.09 18.46 -24.18
CA GLY A 242 -25.72 19.71 -24.85
C GLY A 242 -25.24 19.52 -26.29
N LEU A 243 -24.45 18.47 -26.53
CA LEU A 243 -23.99 18.11 -27.88
C LEU A 243 -25.14 17.69 -28.80
N ALA A 244 -26.08 16.87 -28.29
CA ALA A 244 -27.25 16.44 -29.04
C ALA A 244 -28.14 17.62 -29.47
N ILE A 245 -28.39 18.58 -28.55
CA ILE A 245 -29.15 19.80 -28.86
C ILE A 245 -28.44 20.62 -29.95
N SER A 246 -27.11 20.75 -29.87
CA SER A 246 -26.31 21.48 -30.85
C SER A 246 -26.39 20.84 -32.25
N LEU A 247 -26.33 19.51 -32.32
CA LEU A 247 -26.48 18.75 -33.58
C LEU A 247 -27.89 18.88 -34.17
N ILE A 248 -28.94 18.86 -33.33
CA ILE A 248 -30.32 19.08 -33.77
C ILE A 248 -30.47 20.48 -34.35
N LEU A 249 -29.96 21.52 -33.68
CA LEU A 249 -30.00 22.89 -34.17
C LEU A 249 -29.25 23.04 -35.51
N LEU A 250 -28.09 22.40 -35.64
CA LEU A 250 -27.33 22.37 -36.90
C LEU A 250 -28.12 21.67 -38.02
N ALA A 251 -28.75 20.52 -37.73
CA ALA A 251 -29.58 19.80 -38.69
C ALA A 251 -30.79 20.63 -39.13
N VAL A 252 -31.46 21.33 -38.20
CA VAL A 252 -32.58 22.24 -38.51
C VAL A 252 -32.11 23.40 -39.40
N ALA A 253 -30.96 24.01 -39.09
CA ALA A 253 -30.39 25.08 -39.91
C ALA A 253 -30.08 24.62 -41.34
N LEU A 254 -29.48 23.43 -41.50
CA LEU A 254 -29.21 22.83 -42.81
C LEU A 254 -30.51 22.50 -43.57
N TRP A 255 -31.51 21.95 -42.88
CA TRP A 255 -32.82 21.67 -43.46
C TRP A 255 -33.52 22.93 -43.96
N GLN A 256 -33.47 24.01 -43.17
CA GLN A 256 -34.03 25.31 -43.54
C GLN A 256 -33.32 25.92 -44.75
N SER A 257 -31.99 25.81 -44.82
CA SER A 257 -31.19 26.26 -45.97
C SER A 257 -31.51 25.48 -47.24
N SER A 258 -31.68 24.15 -47.14
CA SER A 258 -32.06 23.30 -48.27
C SER A 258 -33.46 23.65 -48.79
N ARG A 259 -34.40 23.89 -47.87
CA ARG A 259 -35.77 24.28 -48.20
C ARG A 259 -35.85 25.65 -48.89
N ALA A 260 -35.00 26.60 -48.49
CA ALA A 260 -34.87 27.88 -49.18
C ALA A 260 -34.34 27.70 -50.63
N GLY A 261 -33.39 26.79 -50.84
CA GLY A 261 -32.89 26.42 -52.17
C GLY A 261 -33.96 25.80 -53.07
N GLN A 262 -34.81 24.92 -52.53
CA GLN A 262 -35.93 24.34 -53.29
C GLN A 262 -36.99 25.39 -53.67
N SER A 263 -37.22 26.38 -52.82
CA SER A 263 -38.20 27.46 -53.08
C SER A 263 -37.77 28.34 -54.27
N ALA A 264 -36.45 28.52 -54.46
CA ALA A 264 -35.88 29.18 -55.63
C ALA A 264 -36.02 28.32 -56.90
N ALA A 265 -35.79 27.01 -56.79
CA ALA A 265 -35.95 26.07 -57.89
C ALA A 265 -37.41 25.90 -58.34
N THR A 266 -38.40 26.01 -57.43
CA THR A 266 -39.82 25.96 -57.79
C THR A 266 -40.29 27.20 -58.57
N ALA A 267 -39.70 28.38 -58.32
CA ALA A 267 -40.00 29.58 -59.08
C ALA A 267 -39.47 29.49 -60.53
N GLU A 268 -38.31 28.85 -60.71
CA GLU A 268 -37.74 28.56 -62.02
C GLU A 268 -38.54 27.45 -62.75
N ALA A 269 -38.99 26.43 -62.00
CA ALA A 269 -39.84 25.36 -62.52
C ALA A 269 -41.24 25.84 -62.93
N GLU A 270 -41.85 26.83 -62.26
CA GLU A 270 -43.13 27.43 -62.69
C GLU A 270 -43.03 28.22 -64.00
N SER A 271 -41.83 28.71 -64.33
CA SER A 271 -41.57 29.35 -65.63
C SER A 271 -41.48 28.31 -66.76
N LEU A 272 -40.90 27.14 -66.48
CA LEU A 272 -40.84 25.99 -67.39
C LEU A 272 -42.17 25.22 -67.48
N SER A 273 -42.97 25.18 -66.40
CA SER A 273 -44.24 24.45 -66.38
C SER A 273 -45.30 25.09 -67.28
N ARG A 274 -45.27 26.42 -67.43
CA ARG A 274 -46.10 27.14 -68.42
C ARG A 274 -45.76 26.78 -69.86
N ALA A 275 -44.50 26.42 -70.13
CA ALA A 275 -44.06 25.95 -71.45
C ALA A 275 -44.43 24.47 -71.68
N THR A 276 -44.43 23.63 -70.64
CA THR A 276 -44.80 22.20 -70.75
C THR A 276 -46.31 21.94 -70.70
N ALA A 277 -47.10 22.82 -70.08
CA ALA A 277 -48.56 22.73 -70.05
C ALA A 277 -49.20 22.83 -71.44
N GLN A 278 -48.52 23.46 -72.41
CA GLN A 278 -48.93 23.48 -73.81
C GLN A 278 -48.68 22.15 -74.54
N ALA A 279 -47.78 21.28 -74.03
CA ALA A 279 -47.45 20.00 -74.64
C ALA A 279 -48.21 18.80 -74.04
N ILE A 280 -48.69 18.91 -72.79
CA ILE A 280 -49.36 17.81 -72.06
C ILE A 280 -50.85 17.66 -72.43
N ALA A 281 -51.49 18.71 -72.94
CA ALA A 281 -52.88 18.67 -73.41
C ALA A 281 -53.10 17.69 -74.60
N GLU A 282 -52.04 17.24 -75.27
CA GLU A 282 -52.10 16.36 -76.43
C GLU A 282 -52.06 14.86 -76.07
N ILE A 283 -51.65 14.51 -74.83
CA ILE A 283 -51.41 13.10 -74.44
C ILE A 283 -52.45 12.57 -73.43
N GLU A 284 -53.20 13.44 -72.74
CA GLU A 284 -54.23 13.05 -71.76
C GLU A 284 -55.49 12.38 -72.36
N ALA A 285 -55.60 12.28 -73.68
CA ALA A 285 -56.74 11.65 -74.35
C ALA A 285 -56.76 10.11 -74.31
N ARG A 286 -55.76 9.42 -73.72
CA ARG A 286 -55.62 7.96 -73.93
C ARG A 286 -55.68 7.01 -72.75
N THR A 287 -55.80 7.44 -71.50
CA THR A 287 -55.71 6.45 -70.39
C THR A 287 -56.59 6.79 -69.20
N ARG A 288 -57.91 6.85 -69.43
CA ARG A 288 -58.94 6.74 -68.36
C ARG A 288 -59.71 5.41 -68.43
N ALA A 289 -59.04 4.31 -68.72
CA ALA A 289 -59.65 2.99 -68.68
C ALA A 289 -58.89 2.09 -67.71
N THR A 290 -59.36 2.06 -66.46
CA THR A 290 -59.52 0.90 -65.53
C THR A 290 -59.66 1.47 -64.11
N ALA A 291 -60.88 1.66 -63.63
CA ALA A 291 -61.66 0.65 -62.90
C ALA A 291 -61.02 0.36 -61.53
N GLN A 292 -61.50 1.03 -60.48
CA GLN A 292 -62.55 0.55 -59.58
C GLN A 292 -61.99 -0.32 -58.44
N ALA A 293 -61.87 0.33 -57.27
CA ALA A 293 -62.52 -0.08 -56.03
C ALA A 293 -62.63 -1.59 -55.74
N ALA A 294 -61.50 -2.20 -55.35
CA ALA A 294 -61.45 -3.37 -54.47
C ALA A 294 -60.02 -3.54 -53.92
N ALA A 295 -59.56 -2.66 -53.01
CA ALA A 295 -58.22 -2.80 -52.42
C ALA A 295 -57.98 -2.04 -51.09
N GLU A 296 -59.00 -1.58 -50.37
CA GLU A 296 -58.76 -0.71 -49.19
C GLU A 296 -58.59 -1.44 -47.85
N ASP A 297 -58.91 -2.74 -47.76
CA ASP A 297 -58.79 -3.50 -46.50
C ASP A 297 -57.58 -4.44 -46.46
N GLU A 298 -57.17 -5.00 -47.60
CA GLU A 298 -55.96 -5.84 -47.71
C GLU A 298 -54.65 -5.00 -47.77
N ALA A 299 -54.74 -3.75 -48.22
CA ALA A 299 -53.61 -2.82 -48.23
C ALA A 299 -53.26 -2.31 -46.82
N ARG A 300 -54.25 -2.14 -45.93
CA ARG A 300 -54.03 -1.65 -44.55
C ARG A 300 -53.33 -2.68 -43.65
N SER A 301 -53.62 -3.98 -43.81
CA SER A 301 -52.96 -5.05 -43.03
C SER A 301 -51.54 -5.36 -43.53
N ARG A 302 -51.32 -5.30 -44.85
CA ARG A 302 -49.96 -5.39 -45.43
C ARG A 302 -49.11 -4.17 -45.08
N ALA A 303 -49.70 -2.97 -45.05
CA ALA A 303 -48.99 -1.74 -44.66
C ALA A 303 -48.60 -1.73 -43.17
N THR A 304 -49.43 -2.25 -42.26
CA THR A 304 -49.07 -2.33 -40.83
C THR A 304 -48.01 -3.40 -40.56
N ALA A 305 -48.06 -4.55 -41.24
CA ALA A 305 -47.00 -5.57 -41.15
C ALA A 305 -45.67 -5.05 -41.72
N GLN A 306 -45.70 -4.40 -42.88
CA GLN A 306 -44.50 -3.78 -43.48
C GLN A 306 -43.93 -2.65 -42.62
N ALA A 307 -44.77 -1.82 -42.02
CA ALA A 307 -44.33 -0.77 -41.10
C ALA A 307 -43.67 -1.33 -39.82
N GLN A 308 -44.15 -2.47 -39.30
CA GLN A 308 -43.53 -3.12 -38.15
C GLN A 308 -42.17 -3.75 -38.48
N THR A 309 -42.03 -4.38 -39.64
CA THR A 309 -40.75 -4.93 -40.11
C THR A 309 -39.72 -3.82 -40.35
N GLU A 310 -40.14 -2.72 -40.97
CA GLU A 310 -39.27 -1.56 -41.21
C GLU A 310 -38.84 -0.90 -39.90
N LEU A 311 -39.74 -0.78 -38.92
CA LEU A 311 -39.41 -0.25 -37.59
C LEU A 311 -38.41 -1.14 -36.84
N GLN A 312 -38.53 -2.47 -36.95
CA GLN A 312 -37.55 -3.39 -36.36
C GLN A 312 -36.18 -3.28 -37.02
N ARG A 313 -36.14 -3.15 -38.34
CA ARG A 313 -34.90 -2.92 -39.09
C ARG A 313 -34.20 -1.63 -38.65
N LEU A 314 -34.94 -0.53 -38.59
CA LEU A 314 -34.40 0.77 -38.16
C LEU A 314 -33.91 0.75 -36.70
N ARG A 315 -34.57 -0.01 -35.81
CA ARG A 315 -34.09 -0.21 -34.42
C ARG A 315 -32.79 -1.00 -34.38
N ALA A 316 -32.69 -2.08 -35.16
CA ALA A 316 -31.47 -2.88 -35.23
C ALA A 316 -30.29 -2.05 -35.81
N GLU A 317 -30.55 -1.26 -36.86
CA GLU A 317 -29.55 -0.34 -37.43
C GLU A 317 -29.11 0.72 -36.41
N ALA A 318 -30.05 1.30 -35.64
CA ALA A 318 -29.74 2.26 -34.57
C ALA A 318 -28.92 1.64 -33.42
N GLU A 319 -29.19 0.40 -33.02
CA GLU A 319 -28.40 -0.31 -32.00
C GLU A 319 -26.98 -0.59 -32.48
N VAL A 320 -26.80 -0.98 -33.74
CA VAL A 320 -25.47 -1.18 -34.34
C VAL A 320 -24.69 0.14 -34.38
N GLN A 321 -25.35 1.24 -34.77
CA GLN A 321 -24.74 2.58 -34.79
C GLN A 321 -24.36 3.06 -33.37
N ALA A 322 -25.21 2.80 -32.37
CA ALA A 322 -24.95 3.11 -30.98
C ALA A 322 -23.75 2.31 -30.41
N ARG A 323 -23.61 1.04 -30.80
CA ARG A 323 -22.42 0.24 -30.42
C ARG A 323 -21.14 0.74 -31.09
N ALA A 324 -21.22 1.10 -32.37
CA ALA A 324 -20.07 1.63 -33.10
C ALA A 324 -19.58 2.98 -32.53
N THR A 325 -20.51 3.87 -32.18
CA THR A 325 -20.19 5.15 -31.53
C THR A 325 -19.59 4.95 -30.14
N ALA A 326 -20.18 4.07 -29.31
CA ALA A 326 -19.61 3.73 -28.00
C ALA A 326 -18.20 3.10 -28.10
N GLN A 327 -17.95 2.28 -29.12
CA GLN A 327 -16.61 1.73 -29.38
C GLN A 327 -15.61 2.82 -29.78
N ALA A 328 -15.99 3.74 -30.67
CA ALA A 328 -15.13 4.85 -31.08
C ALA A 328 -14.80 5.79 -29.92
N GLU A 329 -15.78 6.06 -29.03
CA GLU A 329 -15.56 6.85 -27.81
C GLU A 329 -14.60 6.15 -26.84
N ALA A 330 -14.76 4.84 -26.64
CA ALA A 330 -13.87 4.05 -25.79
C ALA A 330 -12.43 4.01 -26.34
N GLU A 331 -12.27 3.92 -27.66
CA GLU A 331 -10.97 3.93 -28.33
C GLU A 331 -10.29 5.30 -28.21
N THR A 332 -11.05 6.38 -28.36
CA THR A 332 -10.55 7.75 -28.14
C THR A 332 -10.10 7.95 -26.69
N ALA A 333 -10.91 7.55 -25.71
CA ALA A 333 -10.56 7.65 -24.29
C ALA A 333 -9.30 6.84 -23.93
N LYS A 334 -9.10 5.69 -24.57
CA LYS A 334 -7.88 4.88 -24.40
C LYS A 334 -6.66 5.60 -24.95
N VAL A 335 -6.77 6.23 -26.12
CA VAL A 335 -5.68 7.02 -26.73
C VAL A 335 -5.32 8.22 -25.84
N ASP A 336 -6.32 8.92 -25.30
CA ASP A 336 -6.10 10.06 -24.39
C ASP A 336 -5.37 9.63 -23.12
N ALA A 337 -5.77 8.50 -22.52
CA ALA A 337 -5.11 7.98 -21.31
C ALA A 337 -3.66 7.56 -21.56
N LEU A 338 -3.37 6.94 -22.70
CA LEU A 338 -1.98 6.60 -23.11
C LEU A 338 -1.14 7.85 -23.37
N THR A 339 -1.75 8.89 -23.94
CA THR A 339 -1.09 10.17 -24.18
C THR A 339 -0.73 10.83 -22.84
N GLN A 340 -1.66 10.82 -21.87
CA GLN A 340 -1.42 11.38 -20.55
C GLN A 340 -0.30 10.64 -19.79
N ALA A 341 -0.27 9.31 -19.85
CA ALA A 341 0.83 8.51 -19.29
C ALA A 341 2.18 8.90 -19.89
N SER A 342 2.21 9.12 -21.21
CA SER A 342 3.44 9.49 -21.95
C SER A 342 3.89 10.93 -21.63
N ILE A 343 2.96 11.86 -21.42
CA ILE A 343 3.25 13.23 -20.99
C ILE A 343 3.89 13.23 -19.61
N LEU A 344 3.30 12.54 -18.64
CA LEU A 344 3.83 12.45 -17.27
C LEU A 344 5.20 11.79 -17.24
N ALA A 345 5.40 10.72 -18.02
CA ALA A 345 6.72 10.09 -18.18
C ALA A 345 7.76 11.04 -18.79
N SER A 346 7.36 11.88 -19.75
CA SER A 346 8.25 12.88 -20.35
C SER A 346 8.60 14.00 -19.37
N GLN A 347 7.62 14.46 -18.58
CA GLN A 347 7.81 15.46 -17.52
C GLN A 347 8.74 14.94 -16.42
N SER A 348 8.60 13.67 -16.02
CA SER A 348 9.53 13.02 -15.09
C SER A 348 10.98 13.14 -15.56
N ILE A 349 11.25 12.84 -16.84
CA ILE A 349 12.60 12.96 -17.42
C ILE A 349 13.08 14.42 -17.47
N GLN A 350 12.19 15.38 -17.77
CA GLN A 350 12.54 16.80 -17.74
C GLN A 350 12.90 17.29 -16.34
N GLU A 351 12.16 16.88 -15.31
CA GLU A 351 12.43 17.25 -13.91
C GLU A 351 13.77 16.69 -13.41
N LEU A 352 14.18 15.49 -13.89
CA LEU A 352 15.53 14.96 -13.64
C LEU A 352 16.62 15.88 -14.19
N GLN A 353 16.41 16.41 -15.40
CA GLN A 353 17.37 17.32 -16.04
C GLN A 353 17.28 18.75 -15.47
N GLY A 354 16.12 19.13 -14.92
CA GLY A 354 15.82 20.46 -14.38
C GLY A 354 16.22 20.69 -12.92
N GLY A 355 16.77 19.67 -12.23
CA GLY A 355 17.28 19.81 -10.86
C GLY A 355 16.27 19.49 -9.75
N PHE A 356 15.15 18.84 -10.08
CA PHE A 356 14.18 18.31 -9.11
C PHE A 356 14.06 16.78 -9.22
N PRO A 357 15.16 16.03 -8.99
CA PRO A 357 15.18 14.58 -9.13
C PRO A 357 14.21 13.85 -8.20
N GLU A 358 13.69 14.52 -7.17
CA GLU A 358 12.71 13.97 -6.23
C GLU A 358 11.28 14.00 -6.79
N ARG A 359 10.97 14.91 -7.72
CA ARG A 359 9.66 14.98 -8.38
C ARG A 359 9.52 13.98 -9.51
N ALA A 360 10.63 13.67 -10.15
CA ALA A 360 10.69 12.70 -11.24
C ALA A 360 10.14 11.30 -10.89
N PRO A 361 10.52 10.65 -9.76
CA PRO A 361 9.97 9.34 -9.43
C PRO A 361 8.47 9.43 -9.12
N LEU A 362 8.00 10.53 -8.53
CA LEU A 362 6.58 10.74 -8.24
C LEU A 362 5.75 10.84 -9.54
N LEU A 363 6.23 11.61 -10.52
CA LEU A 363 5.56 11.75 -11.82
C LEU A 363 5.56 10.43 -12.62
N ALA A 364 6.63 9.65 -12.53
CA ALA A 364 6.69 8.36 -13.20
C ALA A 364 5.79 7.31 -12.53
N LEU A 365 5.67 7.33 -11.19
CA LEU A 365 4.72 6.50 -10.45
C LEU A 365 3.27 6.89 -10.76
N GLU A 366 2.95 8.18 -10.76
CA GLU A 366 1.63 8.69 -11.15
C GLU A 366 1.19 8.17 -12.54
N ALA A 367 2.13 8.15 -13.50
CA ALA A 367 1.89 7.61 -14.83
C ALA A 367 1.63 6.09 -14.86
N LEU A 368 2.27 5.32 -13.97
CA LEU A 368 2.15 3.86 -13.91
C LEU A 368 0.96 3.38 -13.07
N GLU A 369 0.58 4.13 -12.03
CA GLU A 369 -0.50 3.76 -11.11
C GLU A 369 -1.88 4.18 -11.63
N ASN A 370 -1.98 5.38 -12.24
CA ASN A 370 -3.27 5.97 -12.58
C ASN A 370 -3.63 5.91 -14.07
N TYR A 371 -2.70 5.48 -14.94
CA TYR A 371 -2.91 5.40 -16.39
C TYR A 371 -2.47 4.05 -16.97
N PRO A 372 -2.90 3.70 -18.20
CA PRO A 372 -2.46 2.48 -18.86
C PRO A 372 -0.93 2.42 -18.96
N TYR A 373 -0.38 1.25 -18.66
CA TYR A 373 1.05 1.02 -18.66
C TYR A 373 1.72 1.47 -19.97
N THR A 374 2.85 2.16 -19.83
CA THR A 374 3.74 2.49 -20.95
C THR A 374 5.19 2.18 -20.57
N ALA A 375 5.95 1.57 -21.49
CA ALA A 375 7.38 1.31 -21.30
C ALA A 375 8.21 2.59 -21.15
N GLN A 376 7.65 3.75 -21.52
CA GLN A 376 8.29 5.06 -21.29
C GLN A 376 8.21 5.47 -19.82
N ALA A 377 7.05 5.31 -19.18
CA ALA A 377 6.87 5.62 -17.76
C ALA A 377 7.76 4.75 -16.86
N GLU A 378 7.86 3.45 -17.16
CA GLU A 378 8.75 2.54 -16.43
C GLU A 378 10.23 2.94 -16.55
N ARG A 379 10.68 3.29 -17.76
CA ARG A 379 12.05 3.78 -17.97
C ARG A 379 12.30 5.10 -17.24
N ALA A 380 11.33 6.01 -17.25
CA ALA A 380 11.41 7.27 -16.51
C ALA A 380 11.57 7.02 -15.01
N LEU A 381 10.81 6.08 -14.44
CA LEU A 381 10.96 5.68 -13.04
C LEU A 381 12.33 5.10 -12.74
N GLY A 382 12.81 4.17 -13.58
CA GLY A 382 14.13 3.56 -13.42
C GLY A 382 15.26 4.58 -13.45
N GLN A 383 15.20 5.55 -14.37
CA GLN A 383 16.15 6.66 -14.41
C GLN A 383 16.02 7.56 -13.17
N ALA A 384 14.79 7.86 -12.76
CA ALA A 384 14.55 8.75 -11.64
C ALA A 384 15.08 8.20 -10.31
N VAL A 385 14.88 6.91 -10.08
CA VAL A 385 15.43 6.22 -8.90
C VAL A 385 16.95 6.15 -8.96
N PHE A 386 17.53 5.92 -10.15
CA PHE A 386 18.98 5.87 -10.33
C PHE A 386 19.67 7.23 -10.07
N PHE A 387 19.01 8.34 -10.42
CA PHE A 387 19.56 9.69 -10.27
C PHE A 387 19.15 10.41 -8.98
N ASN A 388 18.30 9.81 -8.13
CA ASN A 388 18.03 10.33 -6.80
C ASN A 388 19.29 10.18 -5.94
N HIS A 389 19.95 11.30 -5.64
CA HIS A 389 21.27 11.31 -5.00
C HIS A 389 21.20 11.98 -3.63
N LEU A 390 22.04 11.48 -2.72
CA LEU A 390 22.33 12.11 -1.44
C LEU A 390 22.87 13.53 -1.70
N ARG A 391 22.08 14.56 -1.34
CA ARG A 391 22.48 15.97 -1.54
C ARG A 391 23.50 16.43 -0.51
N HIS A 392 23.24 16.17 0.77
CA HIS A 392 24.04 16.68 1.89
C HIS A 392 24.16 15.65 3.01
N VAL A 393 25.29 15.69 3.73
CA VAL A 393 25.49 14.94 4.98
C VAL A 393 25.59 15.96 6.10
N LEU A 394 24.59 15.99 7.00
CA LEU A 394 24.57 16.88 8.15
C LEU A 394 25.34 16.23 9.31
N SER A 395 26.61 16.58 9.44
CA SER A 395 27.52 15.94 10.39
C SER A 395 27.39 16.47 11.81
N HIS A 396 27.55 15.57 12.78
CA HIS A 396 27.62 15.85 14.21
C HIS A 396 28.79 15.08 14.83
N GLU A 397 29.32 15.59 15.95
CA GLU A 397 30.41 14.94 16.70
C GLU A 397 29.94 13.81 17.63
N GLY A 398 28.62 13.60 17.74
CA GLY A 398 28.01 12.58 18.58
C GLY A 398 26.79 11.94 17.90
N GLY A 399 26.18 10.97 18.58
CA GLY A 399 24.98 10.29 18.10
C GLY A 399 23.83 11.28 17.92
N VAL A 400 23.26 11.32 16.72
CA VAL A 400 22.07 12.13 16.43
C VAL A 400 20.85 11.38 16.93
N ASN A 401 20.17 11.95 17.93
CA ASN A 401 18.99 11.37 18.57
C ASN A 401 17.71 11.72 17.82
N THR A 402 17.64 12.91 17.21
CA THR A 402 16.43 13.35 16.48
C THR A 402 16.80 14.16 15.24
N ALA A 403 15.92 14.12 14.23
CA ALA A 403 15.99 14.92 13.01
C ALA A 403 14.58 15.22 12.51
N PHE A 404 14.21 16.50 12.41
CA PHE A 404 12.88 16.94 11.97
C PHE A 404 12.95 18.09 10.98
N TRP A 405 12.08 18.04 9.97
CA TRP A 405 11.88 19.14 9.03
C TRP A 405 11.08 20.27 9.66
N SER A 406 11.39 21.50 9.27
CA SER A 406 10.49 22.63 9.51
C SER A 406 9.19 22.46 8.71
N PRO A 407 8.04 22.98 9.18
CA PRO A 407 6.76 22.84 8.48
C PRO A 407 6.74 23.39 7.04
N ASP A 408 7.57 24.40 6.76
CA ASP A 408 7.75 25.01 5.44
C ASP A 408 8.75 24.25 4.55
N GLY A 409 9.44 23.22 5.07
CA GLY A 409 10.42 22.42 4.36
C GLY A 409 11.71 23.14 4.02
N THR A 410 11.98 24.32 4.60
CA THR A 410 13.18 25.11 4.27
C THR A 410 14.38 24.78 5.17
N ARG A 411 14.11 24.25 6.36
CA ARG A 411 15.12 23.98 7.40
C ARG A 411 14.96 22.60 8.00
N ILE A 412 16.03 22.10 8.58
CA ILE A 412 16.05 20.84 9.34
C ILE A 412 16.58 21.16 10.74
N VAL A 413 15.94 20.65 11.80
CA VAL A 413 16.55 20.61 13.13
C VAL A 413 17.06 19.19 13.37
N THR A 414 18.29 19.08 13.85
CA THR A 414 18.84 17.81 14.32
C THR A 414 19.40 17.99 15.72
N ALA A 415 19.28 16.97 16.56
CA ALA A 415 19.75 17.05 17.95
C ALA A 415 20.60 15.84 18.33
N THR A 416 21.64 16.12 19.11
CA THR A 416 22.49 15.16 19.81
C THR A 416 22.21 15.23 21.31
N ASP A 417 22.98 14.51 22.12
CA ASP A 417 22.93 14.60 23.58
C ASP A 417 23.40 15.95 24.14
N LYS A 418 24.13 16.75 23.34
CA LYS A 418 24.76 18.02 23.75
C LYS A 418 24.27 19.25 23.03
N VAL A 419 23.93 19.12 21.74
CA VAL A 419 23.59 20.26 20.89
C VAL A 419 22.44 19.95 19.95
N ALA A 420 21.60 20.95 19.71
CA ALA A 420 20.68 20.95 18.58
C ALA A 420 21.21 21.91 17.52
N ARG A 421 21.05 21.56 16.25
CA ARG A 421 21.49 22.37 15.11
C ARG A 421 20.34 22.58 14.15
N ILE A 422 20.19 23.81 13.70
CA ILE A 422 19.26 24.18 12.63
C ILE A 422 20.08 24.30 11.34
N TRP A 423 19.62 23.63 10.28
CA TRP A 423 20.30 23.55 8.99
C TRP A 423 19.41 24.14 7.90
N ASP A 424 20.00 24.76 6.90
CA ASP A 424 19.33 25.07 5.66
C ASP A 424 19.24 23.80 4.81
N ALA A 425 18.01 23.38 4.49
CA ALA A 425 17.78 22.10 3.84
C ALA A 425 18.28 22.04 2.39
N ARG A 426 18.45 23.19 1.74
CA ARG A 426 18.84 23.28 0.33
C ARG A 426 20.36 23.26 0.18
N THR A 427 21.07 23.95 1.06
CA THR A 427 22.52 24.12 1.02
C THR A 427 23.25 23.12 1.91
N GLY A 428 22.59 22.55 2.91
CA GLY A 428 23.23 21.71 3.92
C GLY A 428 24.02 22.51 4.96
N ASP A 429 23.98 23.85 4.88
CA ASP A 429 24.72 24.71 5.78
C ASP A 429 24.08 24.75 7.17
N GLU A 430 24.92 24.76 8.21
CA GLU A 430 24.49 24.98 9.58
C GLU A 430 24.13 26.45 9.77
N LEU A 431 22.87 26.72 10.11
CA LEU A 431 22.37 28.08 10.38
C LEU A 431 22.61 28.49 11.83
N PHE A 432 22.28 27.60 12.77
CA PHE A 432 22.40 27.88 14.20
C PHE A 432 22.74 26.61 14.98
N THR A 433 23.62 26.74 15.98
CA THR A 433 23.79 25.74 17.04
C THR A 433 23.14 26.25 18.32
N LEU A 434 22.24 25.45 18.89
CA LEU A 434 21.51 25.70 20.12
C LEU A 434 22.18 24.91 21.25
N HIS A 435 22.72 25.64 22.23
CA HIS A 435 23.39 25.09 23.40
C HIS A 435 22.46 25.19 24.62
N PRO A 436 21.88 24.08 25.11
CA PRO A 436 21.26 24.08 26.44
C PRO A 436 22.35 24.20 27.52
N GLU A 437 22.11 24.98 28.56
CA GLU A 437 23.17 25.45 29.46
C GLU A 437 23.75 24.36 30.38
N GLU A 438 22.97 23.36 30.86
CA GLU A 438 23.45 22.49 31.95
C GLU A 438 22.88 21.04 31.99
N SER A 439 22.20 20.54 30.95
CA SER A 439 21.54 19.22 31.02
C SER A 439 21.59 18.42 29.72
N ARG A 440 21.43 17.09 29.84
CA ARG A 440 21.44 16.20 28.69
C ARG A 440 20.19 16.45 27.85
N MET A 441 20.38 16.57 26.53
CA MET A 441 19.29 16.79 25.60
C MET A 441 18.66 15.46 25.17
N TRP A 442 17.33 15.41 25.20
CA TRP A 442 16.55 14.25 24.78
C TRP A 442 16.03 14.39 23.35
N GLY A 443 15.79 15.62 22.90
CA GLY A 443 15.37 15.87 21.53
C GLY A 443 15.03 17.33 21.27
N ALA A 444 14.79 17.64 19.99
CA ALA A 444 14.33 18.94 19.56
C ALA A 444 13.20 18.78 18.53
N GLY A 445 12.37 19.81 18.37
CA GLY A 445 11.30 19.81 17.39
C GLY A 445 10.83 21.21 17.03
N TRP A 446 10.05 21.30 15.96
CA TRP A 446 9.53 22.57 15.45
C TRP A 446 8.17 22.90 16.06
N SER A 447 7.91 24.19 16.24
CA SER A 447 6.54 24.69 16.39
C SER A 447 5.77 24.52 15.08
N PRO A 448 4.42 24.39 15.11
CA PRO A 448 3.61 24.23 13.90
C PRO A 448 3.70 25.40 12.91
N ASP A 449 4.02 26.60 13.41
CA ASP A 449 4.24 27.81 12.61
C ASP A 449 5.65 27.88 11.98
N GLY A 450 6.59 27.01 12.39
CA GLY A 450 7.97 27.00 11.92
C GLY A 450 8.84 28.16 12.42
N GLU A 451 8.34 28.98 13.34
CA GLU A 451 9.08 30.15 13.86
C GLU A 451 9.97 29.79 15.04
N ARG A 452 9.67 28.70 15.75
CA ARG A 452 10.35 28.30 16.98
C ARG A 452 10.78 26.83 16.95
N VAL A 453 11.87 26.56 17.67
CA VAL A 453 12.37 25.21 17.95
C VAL A 453 12.30 25.00 19.45
N TRP A 454 11.65 23.94 19.89
CA TRP A 454 11.72 23.53 21.29
C TRP A 454 12.80 22.47 21.44
N VAL A 455 13.50 22.51 22.58
CA VAL A 455 14.58 21.60 22.96
C VAL A 455 14.23 21.04 24.33
N VAL A 456 14.13 19.71 24.45
CA VAL A 456 13.82 19.02 25.70
C VAL A 456 15.12 18.60 26.37
N GLU A 457 15.27 19.05 27.61
CA GLU A 457 16.35 18.77 28.54
C GLU A 457 15.80 17.97 29.73
N ASP A 458 16.67 17.42 30.60
CA ASP A 458 16.29 16.52 31.70
C ASP A 458 15.09 16.99 32.54
N LEU A 459 15.05 18.28 32.91
CA LEU A 459 14.01 18.83 33.78
C LEU A 459 13.29 20.04 33.18
N THR A 460 13.71 20.49 32.00
CA THR A 460 13.16 21.72 31.41
C THR A 460 12.99 21.58 29.90
N THR A 461 12.21 22.46 29.32
CA THR A 461 12.13 22.63 27.87
C THR A 461 12.48 24.08 27.57
N SER A 462 13.50 24.29 26.74
CA SER A 462 13.85 25.60 26.22
C SER A 462 13.21 25.79 24.84
N VAL A 463 12.76 27.00 24.55
CA VAL A 463 12.18 27.36 23.26
C VAL A 463 13.10 28.39 22.63
N TRP A 464 13.42 28.21 21.37
CA TRP A 464 14.38 29.01 20.64
C TRP A 464 13.72 29.60 19.40
N GLU A 465 13.98 30.86 19.12
CA GLU A 465 13.57 31.50 17.89
C GLU A 465 14.43 30.96 16.73
N ALA A 466 13.79 30.36 15.73
CA ALA A 466 14.48 29.63 14.68
C ALA A 466 15.18 30.54 13.66
N SER A 467 14.81 31.82 13.60
CA SER A 467 15.40 32.83 12.72
C SER A 467 16.66 33.47 13.30
N THR A 468 16.83 33.44 14.63
CA THR A 468 17.93 34.10 15.33
C THR A 468 18.78 33.17 16.18
N GLY A 469 18.31 31.95 16.46
CA GLY A 469 18.97 30.98 17.33
C GLY A 469 19.02 31.42 18.79
N LYS A 470 18.12 32.30 19.23
CA LYS A 470 18.05 32.81 20.60
C LYS A 470 16.99 32.09 21.43
N ARG A 471 17.32 31.80 22.69
CA ARG A 471 16.44 31.19 23.69
C ARG A 471 15.38 32.16 24.21
#